data_AF-A0A0B2SGF6-F1
#
_entry.id   AF-A0A0B2SGF6-F1
#
_cell.length_a   1.000
_cell.length_b   1.000
_cell.length_c   1.000
_cell.angle_alpha   90.00
_cell.angle_beta   90.00
_cell.angle_gamma   90.00
#
_symmetry.space_group_name_H-M   'P 1'
#
loop_
_entity.id
_entity.type
_entity.pdbx_description
1 polymer ?
#
loop_
_entity_poly.entity_id
_entity_poly.type
_entity_poly.pdbx_seq_one_letter_code
_entity_poly.pdbx_strand_id
1 'polypeptide(L)' 'RTKHIEIDRHFIKEKLDSGLIATEYIPSKLQLADMFTKGLPTEQLQDLTCKLGMIDIH' A
#
# COMPACT_ATOMS: atom_id res chain seq x y z
N ARG A 1 -4.82 18.71 16.29
CA ARG A 1 -4.00 17.76 15.48
C ARG A 1 -4.24 16.31 15.90
N THR A 2 -4.15 15.97 17.20
CA THR A 2 -4.45 14.62 17.74
C THR A 2 -5.88 14.15 17.47
N LYS A 3 -6.86 15.06 17.57
CA LYS A 3 -8.27 14.78 17.29
C LYS A 3 -8.52 14.13 15.91
N HIS A 4 -7.79 14.54 14.88
CA HIS A 4 -7.98 13.97 13.53
C HIS A 4 -7.47 12.52 13.47
N ILE A 5 -6.30 12.25 14.06
CA ILE A 5 -5.72 10.90 14.11
C ILE A 5 -6.65 9.93 14.87
N GLU A 6 -7.22 10.38 15.98
CA GLU A 6 -8.16 9.58 16.77
C GLU A 6 -9.44 9.28 15.97
N ILE A 7 -10.01 10.28 15.30
CA ILE A 7 -11.20 10.11 14.46
C ILE A 7 -10.93 9.11 13.32
N ASP A 8 -9.83 9.28 12.59
CA ASP A 8 -9.48 8.42 11.47
C ASP A 8 -9.26 6.96 11.93
N ARG A 9 -8.59 6.77 13.06
CA ARG A 9 -8.39 5.45 13.67
C ARG A 9 -9.73 4.79 14.02
N HIS A 10 -10.64 5.53 14.67
CA HIS A 10 -11.95 5.01 15.03
C HIS A 10 -12.77 4.64 13.79
N PHE A 11 -12.81 5.51 12.79
CA PHE A 11 -13.52 5.27 11.54
C PHE A 11 -12.99 4.03 10.81
N ILE A 12 -11.67 3.90 10.64
CA ILE A 12 -11.06 2.73 9.99
C ILE A 12 -11.39 1.44 10.77
N LYS A 13 -11.32 1.48 12.10
CA LYS A 13 -11.68 0.33 12.94
C LYS A 13 -13.14 -0.08 12.78
N GLU A 14 -14.08 0.87 12.76
CA GLU A 14 -15.50 0.56 12.54
C GLU A 14 -15.74 -0.10 11.18
N LYS A 15 -15.02 0.32 10.12
CA LYS A 15 -15.12 -0.30 8.79
C LYS A 15 -14.50 -1.69 8.71
N LEU A 16 -13.44 -1.95 9.47
CA LEU A 16 -12.86 -3.29 9.61
C LEU A 16 -13.80 -4.22 10.39
N ASP A 17 -14.31 -3.77 11.54
CA ASP A 17 -15.20 -4.54 12.41
C ASP A 17 -16.54 -4.85 11.72
N SER A 18 -17.03 -3.95 10.85
CA SER A 18 -18.23 -4.20 10.04
C SER A 18 -18.01 -5.12 8.84
N GLY A 19 -16.76 -5.50 8.56
CA GLY A 19 -16.39 -6.29 7.38
C GLY A 19 -16.46 -5.54 6.06
N LEU A 20 -16.71 -4.21 6.08
CA LEU A 20 -16.68 -3.38 4.87
C LEU A 20 -15.28 -3.34 4.26
N ILE A 21 -14.25 -3.36 5.11
CA ILE A 21 -12.84 -3.46 4.73
C ILE A 21 -12.30 -4.78 5.25
N ALA A 22 -11.65 -5.54 4.39
CA ALA A 22 -10.85 -6.70 4.75
C ALA A 22 -9.38 -6.42 4.38
N THR A 23 -8.46 -6.81 5.25
CA THR A 23 -7.02 -6.66 4.99
C THR A 23 -6.39 -8.02 4.83
N GLU A 24 -5.72 -8.24 3.70
CA GLU A 24 -4.88 -9.41 3.46
C GLU A 24 -3.41 -9.02 3.58
N TYR A 25 -2.61 -9.93 4.12
CA TYR A 25 -1.17 -9.73 4.18
C TYR A 25 -0.55 -9.96 2.81
N ILE A 26 0.14 -8.94 2.31
CA ILE A 26 0.95 -9.03 1.09
C ILE A 26 2.42 -8.76 1.49
N PRO A 27 3.35 -9.68 1.22
CA PRO A 27 4.77 -9.42 1.44
C PRO A 27 5.22 -8.16 0.68
N SER A 28 6.09 -7.34 1.25
CA SER A 28 6.52 -6.06 0.65
C SER A 28 7.10 -6.20 -0.76
N LYS A 29 7.73 -7.35 -1.08
CA LYS A 29 8.25 -7.68 -2.42
C LYS A 29 7.14 -7.89 -3.47
N LEU A 30 5.90 -8.09 -3.03
CA LEU A 30 4.73 -8.30 -3.86
C LEU A 30 3.74 -7.12 -3.80
N GLN A 31 3.94 -6.18 -2.86
CA GLN A 31 3.06 -5.04 -2.66
C GLN A 31 3.38 -3.92 -3.68
N LEU A 32 2.71 -3.96 -4.83
CA LEU A 32 2.89 -2.98 -5.92
C LEU A 32 2.69 -1.52 -5.48
N ALA A 33 1.80 -1.27 -4.51
CA ALA A 33 1.55 0.06 -3.98
C ALA A 33 2.78 0.70 -3.30
N ASP A 34 3.75 -0.11 -2.85
CA ASP A 34 4.97 0.39 -2.21
C ASP A 34 5.83 1.20 -3.18
N MET A 35 5.77 0.91 -4.47
CA MET A 35 6.47 1.68 -5.51
C MET A 35 6.02 3.15 -5.58
N PHE A 36 4.76 3.43 -5.25
CA PHE A 36 4.19 4.78 -5.32
C PHE A 36 4.24 5.52 -3.98
N THR A 37 4.44 4.81 -2.87
CA THR A 37 4.29 5.37 -1.52
C THR A 37 5.58 5.37 -0.71
N LYS A 38 6.63 4.66 -1.15
CA LYS A 38 7.90 4.49 -0.44
C LYS A 38 9.09 4.73 -1.36
N GLY A 39 10.19 5.19 -0.78
CA GLY A 39 11.51 5.13 -1.44
C GLY A 39 12.06 3.71 -1.32
N LEU A 40 11.95 2.91 -2.39
CA LEU A 40 12.42 1.53 -2.43
C LEU A 40 13.85 1.43 -3.00
N PRO A 41 14.65 0.42 -2.59
CA PRO A 41 15.89 0.07 -3.28
C PRO A 41 15.63 -0.24 -4.75
N THR A 42 16.59 0.10 -5.62
CA THR A 42 16.46 -0.06 -7.08
C THR A 42 16.08 -1.48 -7.50
N GLU A 43 16.65 -2.50 -6.87
CA GLU A 43 16.31 -3.91 -7.15
C GLU A 43 14.82 -4.21 -6.90
N GLN A 44 14.31 -3.80 -5.74
CA GLN A 44 12.89 -4.00 -5.41
C GLN A 44 11.97 -3.18 -6.31
N LEU A 45 12.39 -1.97 -6.69
CA LEU A 45 11.65 -1.15 -7.64
C LEU A 45 11.58 -1.81 -9.02
N GLN A 46 12.69 -2.33 -9.54
CA GLN A 46 12.75 -3.04 -10.82
C GLN A 46 11.84 -4.28 -10.80
N ASP A 47 11.89 -5.08 -9.73
CA ASP A 47 11.00 -6.24 -9.56
C ASP A 47 9.52 -5.86 -9.62
N LEU A 48 9.12 -4.75 -8.96
CA LEU A 48 7.74 -4.27 -8.96
C LEU A 48 7.34 -3.67 -10.32
N THR A 49 8.22 -2.94 -10.98
CA THR A 49 8.04 -2.38 -12.33
C THR A 49 7.82 -3.50 -13.36
N CYS A 50 8.63 -4.56 -13.31
CA CYS A 50 8.47 -5.74 -14.17
C CYS A 50 7.12 -6.42 -13.93
N LYS A 51 6.70 -6.59 -12.66
CA LYS A 51 5.39 -7.17 -12.31
C LYS A 51 4.22 -6.32 -12.78
N LEU A 52 4.37 -5.00 -12.79
CA LEU A 52 3.33 -4.08 -13.25
C LEU A 52 3.21 -4.08 -14.80
N GLY A 53 4.17 -4.71 -15.51
CA GLY A 53 4.17 -4.73 -16.97
C GLY A 53 4.47 -3.36 -17.57
N MET A 54 5.21 -2.52 -16.86
CA MET A 54 5.61 -1.20 -17.36
C MET A 54 6.55 -1.37 -18.55
N ILE A 55 6.31 -0.57 -19.59
CA ILE A 55 7.10 -0.56 -20.82
C ILE A 55 7.89 0.73 -20.85
N ASP A 56 9.19 0.62 -21.13
CA ASP A 56 10.01 1.79 -21.42
C ASP A 56 9.66 2.32 -22.82
N ILE A 57 9.37 3.62 -22.91
CA ILE A 57 8.92 4.29 -24.13
C ILE A 57 10.02 5.17 -24.74
N HIS A 58 11.23 5.13 -24.18
CA HIS A 58 12.38 5.94 -24.58
C HIS A 58 13.44 5.16 -25.34
#